data_AF-A0A6J1LXU9-F1
#
_entry.id   AF-A0A6J1LXU9-F1
#
_cell.length_a   1.000
_cell.length_b   1.000
_cell.length_c   1.000
_cell.angle_alpha   90.00
_cell.angle_beta   90.00
_cell.angle_gamma   90.00
#
_symmetry.space_group_name_H-M   'P 1'
#
loop_
_entity.id
_entity.type
_entity.pdbx_description
1 polymer ?
#
loop_
_entity_poly.entity_id
_entity_poly.type
_entity_poly.pdbx_seq_one_letter_code
_entity_poly.pdbx_strand_id
1 'polypeptide(L)'
;MESINFNDFSVKERHEIITAFLIKMRKANSMHSAHSFFQYYLKQFYKMPTKLLDDIIYCQRAMKTYLSVHQTITNVFAAQADADPEIKNNYLLEIEDTVHQINAECQYLMIRLEEDIEGFCLPFTEQQLQPNSNLISEMVSEAIVPLVCTNSLLPFKPHSVAERPTEIQLRRKYFTIDEDKRNSLGAKNEVTKPTKSATSSKRKTIVNEVAPAAAAVMPKSSSRTATKPSPPEAGNKSDTVNVSRLQLQAALKRARLNKQVNSETKAQNPKESFLYSFGLCTQLEHKRMLLAQALSHKRVRKPVQN
;
A
#
# COMPACT_ATOMS: atom_id res chain seq x y z
N MET A 1 -19.72 -25.87 -33.32
CA MET A 1 -18.53 -25.01 -33.47
C MET A 1 -17.61 -25.35 -32.31
N GLU A 2 -16.37 -25.74 -32.58
CA GLU A 2 -15.38 -25.95 -31.53
C GLU A 2 -15.18 -24.63 -30.76
N SER A 3 -15.23 -24.69 -29.43
CA SER A 3 -14.99 -23.52 -28.59
C SER A 3 -13.50 -23.20 -28.62
N ILE A 4 -13.12 -22.11 -29.28
CA ILE A 4 -11.75 -21.61 -29.27
C ILE A 4 -11.35 -21.22 -27.84
N ASN A 5 -10.34 -21.89 -27.27
CA ASN A 5 -9.76 -21.52 -25.99
C ASN A 5 -8.57 -20.59 -26.21
N PHE A 6 -8.71 -19.32 -25.83
CA PHE A 6 -7.64 -18.33 -26.02
C PHE A 6 -6.35 -18.66 -25.24
N ASN A 7 -6.44 -19.50 -24.20
CA ASN A 7 -5.26 -19.93 -23.45
C ASN A 7 -4.34 -20.86 -24.24
N ASP A 8 -4.81 -21.44 -25.35
CA ASP A 8 -4.02 -22.34 -26.19
C ASP A 8 -3.04 -21.58 -27.10
N PHE A 9 -3.26 -20.27 -27.28
CA PHE A 9 -2.40 -19.39 -28.06
C PHE A 9 -1.32 -18.74 -27.20
N SER A 10 -0.17 -18.44 -27.80
CA SER A 10 0.86 -17.60 -27.18
C SER A 10 0.35 -16.17 -26.93
N VAL A 11 1.04 -15.44 -26.05
CA VAL A 11 0.71 -14.04 -25.76
C VAL A 11 0.71 -13.19 -27.04
N LYS A 12 1.69 -13.43 -27.92
CA LYS A 12 1.83 -12.71 -29.19
C LYS A 12 0.67 -13.01 -30.14
N GLU A 13 0.32 -14.29 -30.31
CA GLU A 13 -0.81 -14.70 -31.16
C GLU A 13 -2.13 -14.14 -30.63
N ARG A 14 -2.36 -14.19 -29.31
CA ARG A 14 -3.54 -13.57 -28.70
C ARG A 14 -3.61 -12.08 -29.01
N HIS A 15 -2.49 -11.37 -28.88
CA HIS A 15 -2.41 -9.95 -29.19
C HIS A 15 -2.79 -9.69 -30.66
N GLU A 16 -2.20 -10.43 -31.61
CA GLU A 16 -2.49 -10.28 -33.04
C GLU A 16 -3.96 -10.57 -33.37
N ILE A 17 -4.54 -11.64 -32.81
CA ILE A 17 -5.94 -12.02 -32.99
C ILE A 17 -6.87 -10.92 -32.45
N ILE A 18 -6.62 -10.44 -31.23
CA ILE A 18 -7.43 -9.39 -30.59
C ILE A 18 -7.34 -8.10 -31.41
N THR A 19 -6.14 -7.69 -31.80
CA THR A 19 -5.94 -6.48 -32.60
C THR A 19 -6.66 -6.56 -33.95
N ALA A 20 -6.56 -7.69 -34.66
CA ALA A 20 -7.28 -7.90 -35.92
C ALA A 20 -8.80 -7.87 -35.73
N PHE A 21 -9.30 -8.50 -34.66
CA PHE A 21 -10.72 -8.46 -34.29
C PHE A 21 -11.18 -7.02 -34.03
N LEU A 22 -10.46 -6.26 -33.22
CA LEU A 22 -10.83 -4.89 -32.86
C LEU A 22 -10.82 -3.94 -34.06
N ILE A 23 -9.85 -4.08 -34.97
CA ILE A 23 -9.83 -3.33 -36.24
C ILE A 23 -11.09 -3.63 -37.07
N LYS A 24 -11.50 -4.90 -37.15
CA LYS A 24 -12.71 -5.30 -37.89
C LYS A 24 -13.98 -4.75 -37.25
N MET A 25 -14.08 -4.80 -35.91
CA MET A 25 -15.23 -4.25 -35.18
C MET A 25 -15.34 -2.73 -35.33
N ARG A 26 -14.20 -2.02 -35.34
CA ARG A 26 -14.17 -0.57 -35.58
C ARG A 26 -14.65 -0.23 -36.99
N LYS A 27 -14.18 -0.95 -38.02
CA LYS A 27 -14.65 -0.77 -39.42
C LYS A 27 -16.15 -1.01 -39.57
N ALA A 28 -16.71 -1.91 -38.75
CA ALA A 28 -18.14 -2.20 -38.73
C ALA A 28 -18.98 -1.29 -37.82
N ASN A 29 -18.39 -0.24 -37.21
CA ASN A 29 -19.02 0.62 -36.21
C ASN A 29 -19.66 -0.13 -35.02
N SER A 30 -19.09 -1.29 -34.65
CA SER A 30 -19.64 -2.19 -33.62
C SER A 30 -18.77 -2.21 -32.35
N MET A 31 -18.36 -1.04 -31.87
CA MET A 31 -17.49 -0.93 -30.69
C MET A 31 -18.17 -1.35 -29.38
N HIS A 32 -19.51 -1.28 -29.31
CA HIS A 32 -20.24 -1.79 -28.15
C HIS A 32 -20.06 -3.31 -27.97
N SER A 33 -20.16 -4.07 -29.07
CA SER A 33 -19.89 -5.50 -29.06
C SER A 33 -18.44 -5.83 -28.73
N ALA A 34 -17.48 -4.96 -29.13
CA ALA A 34 -16.09 -5.11 -28.73
C ALA A 34 -15.88 -4.90 -27.21
N HIS A 35 -16.59 -3.96 -26.59
CA HIS A 35 -16.58 -3.80 -25.13
C HIS A 35 -17.16 -5.02 -24.41
N SER A 36 -18.29 -5.55 -24.87
CA SER A 36 -18.89 -6.77 -24.27
C SER A 36 -17.98 -7.98 -24.43
N PHE A 37 -17.33 -8.13 -25.59
CA PHE A 37 -16.33 -9.16 -25.81
C PHE A 37 -15.13 -9.00 -24.87
N PHE A 38 -14.62 -7.78 -24.68
CA PHE A 38 -13.50 -7.53 -23.77
C PHE A 38 -13.85 -7.93 -22.33
N GLN A 39 -15.03 -7.53 -21.83
CA GLN A 39 -15.46 -7.92 -20.48
C GLN A 39 -15.57 -9.44 -20.32
N TYR A 40 -16.14 -10.13 -21.32
CA TYR A 40 -16.21 -11.59 -21.33
C TYR A 40 -14.82 -12.23 -21.37
N TYR A 41 -13.94 -11.72 -22.24
CA TYR A 41 -12.58 -12.21 -22.42
C TYR A 41 -11.77 -12.08 -21.15
N LEU A 42 -11.86 -10.92 -20.48
CA LEU A 42 -11.22 -10.70 -19.19
C LEU A 42 -11.70 -11.70 -18.15
N LYS A 43 -13.02 -11.85 -17.98
CA LYS A 43 -13.59 -12.81 -17.00
C LYS A 43 -13.18 -14.25 -17.24
N GLN A 44 -13.10 -14.68 -18.50
CA GLN A 44 -12.88 -16.10 -18.80
C GLN A 44 -11.42 -16.51 -18.96
N PHE A 45 -10.57 -15.62 -19.46
CA PHE A 45 -9.21 -15.99 -19.84
C PHE A 45 -8.14 -15.39 -18.93
N TYR A 46 -8.45 -14.35 -18.14
CA TYR A 46 -7.50 -13.87 -17.16
C TYR A 46 -7.42 -14.82 -15.96
N LYS A 47 -6.21 -15.28 -15.67
CA LYS A 47 -5.91 -16.11 -14.50
C LYS A 47 -4.92 -15.37 -13.62
N MET A 48 -5.35 -15.06 -12.40
CA MET A 48 -4.53 -14.33 -11.46
C MET A 48 -3.29 -15.17 -11.05
N PRO A 49 -2.09 -14.58 -10.97
CA PRO A 49 -0.89 -15.31 -10.57
C PRO A 49 -1.02 -15.85 -9.15
N THR A 50 -1.03 -17.18 -9.00
CA THR A 50 -1.35 -17.85 -7.72
C THR A 50 -0.40 -17.48 -6.59
N LYS A 51 0.91 -17.43 -6.87
CA LYS A 51 1.93 -17.05 -5.86
C LYS A 51 1.74 -15.62 -5.36
N LEU A 52 1.39 -14.70 -6.27
CA LEU A 52 1.14 -13.30 -5.92
C LEU A 52 -0.14 -13.19 -5.07
N LEU A 53 -1.18 -13.91 -5.47
CA LEU A 53 -2.43 -13.99 -4.73
C LEU A 53 -2.23 -14.56 -3.32
N ASP A 54 -1.47 -15.65 -3.19
CA ASP A 54 -1.13 -16.26 -1.91
C ASP A 54 -0.38 -15.28 -0.99
N ASP A 55 0.59 -14.54 -1.53
CA ASP A 55 1.34 -13.51 -0.81
C ASP A 55 0.43 -12.37 -0.33
N ILE A 56 -0.50 -11.90 -1.17
CA ILE A 56 -1.47 -10.86 -0.81
C ILE A 56 -2.38 -11.34 0.33
N ILE A 57 -2.94 -12.54 0.20
CA ILE A 57 -3.82 -13.14 1.21
C ILE A 57 -3.05 -13.32 2.53
N TYR A 58 -1.80 -13.79 2.45
CA TYR A 58 -0.94 -13.96 3.60
C TYR A 58 -0.71 -12.64 4.33
N CYS A 59 -0.32 -11.58 3.64
CA CYS A 59 -0.12 -10.25 4.24
C CYS A 59 -1.40 -9.72 4.90
N GLN A 60 -2.55 -9.84 4.23
CA GLN A 60 -3.84 -9.39 4.76
C GLN A 60 -4.24 -10.16 6.02
N ARG A 61 -4.05 -11.49 6.04
CA ARG A 61 -4.29 -12.33 7.22
C ARG A 61 -3.33 -12.00 8.35
N ALA A 62 -2.04 -11.84 8.07
CA ALA A 62 -1.05 -11.45 9.07
C ALA A 62 -1.41 -10.11 9.70
N MET A 63 -1.74 -9.10 8.89
CA MET A 63 -2.19 -7.79 9.38
C MET A 63 -3.41 -7.91 10.30
N LYS A 64 -4.43 -8.70 9.94
CA LYS A 64 -5.59 -8.99 10.81
C LYS A 64 -5.16 -9.61 12.15
N THR A 65 -4.21 -10.54 12.14
CA THR A 65 -3.66 -11.15 13.35
C THR A 65 -2.98 -10.11 14.26
N TYR A 66 -2.12 -9.26 13.71
CA TYR A 66 -1.46 -8.21 14.50
C TYR A 66 -2.45 -7.21 15.09
N LEU A 67 -3.48 -6.80 14.31
CA LEU A 67 -4.54 -5.93 14.80
C LEU A 67 -5.37 -6.58 15.91
N SER A 68 -5.65 -7.88 15.81
CA SER A 68 -6.32 -8.63 16.88
C SER A 68 -5.50 -8.69 18.17
N VAL A 69 -4.19 -8.88 18.06
CA VAL A 69 -3.26 -8.86 19.20
C VAL A 69 -3.18 -7.46 19.80
N HIS A 70 -3.08 -6.41 18.98
CA HIS A 70 -3.12 -5.01 19.43
C HIS A 70 -4.37 -4.72 20.27
N GLN A 71 -5.55 -5.13 19.79
CA GLN A 71 -6.80 -4.98 20.52
C GLN A 71 -6.78 -5.78 21.84
N THR A 72 -6.24 -7.01 21.81
CA THR A 72 -6.12 -7.84 23.01
C THR A 72 -5.24 -7.14 24.07
N ILE A 73 -4.08 -6.61 23.69
CA ILE A 73 -3.18 -5.90 24.62
C ILE A 73 -3.91 -4.69 25.22
N THR A 74 -4.57 -3.91 24.38
CA THR A 74 -5.34 -2.74 24.83
C THR A 74 -6.40 -3.13 25.87
N ASN A 75 -7.13 -4.22 25.63
CA ASN A 75 -8.18 -4.71 26.53
C ASN A 75 -7.60 -5.24 27.86
N VAL A 76 -6.50 -6.01 27.82
CA VAL A 76 -5.87 -6.57 29.03
C VAL A 76 -5.34 -5.46 29.94
N PHE A 77 -4.64 -4.48 29.37
CA PHE A 77 -4.13 -3.35 30.14
C PHE A 77 -5.24 -2.41 30.65
N ALA A 78 -6.39 -2.35 29.98
CA ALA A 78 -7.55 -1.62 30.49
C ALA A 78 -8.19 -2.30 31.71
N ALA A 79 -8.07 -3.63 31.83
CA ALA A 79 -8.60 -4.41 32.94
C ALA A 79 -7.67 -4.46 34.17
N GLN A 80 -6.38 -4.18 34.00
CA GLN A 80 -5.37 -4.22 35.05
C GLN A 80 -5.08 -2.81 35.59
N ALA A 81 -5.48 -2.55 36.83
CA ALA A 81 -5.33 -1.21 37.46
C ALA A 81 -3.87 -0.85 37.79
N ASP A 82 -2.99 -1.84 37.89
CA ASP A 82 -1.56 -1.74 38.23
C ASP A 82 -0.64 -1.89 37.00
N ALA A 83 -1.21 -1.99 35.79
CA ALA A 83 -0.42 -2.20 34.60
C ALA A 83 0.41 -0.98 34.22
N ASP A 84 1.69 -1.21 33.91
CA ASP A 84 2.62 -0.16 33.52
C ASP A 84 2.25 0.41 32.12
N PRO A 85 1.87 1.70 32.03
CA PRO A 85 1.52 2.33 30.76
C PRO A 85 2.71 2.43 29.79
N GLU A 86 3.95 2.44 30.28
CA GLU A 86 5.14 2.50 29.43
C GLU A 86 5.35 1.17 28.69
N ILE A 87 5.20 0.04 29.40
CA ILE A 87 5.26 -1.30 28.80
C ILE A 87 4.16 -1.47 27.74
N LYS A 88 2.92 -1.03 28.05
CA LYS A 88 1.82 -1.04 27.10
C LYS A 88 2.19 -0.31 25.81
N ASN A 89 2.65 0.94 25.94
CA ASN A 89 2.95 1.78 24.79
C ASN A 89 4.08 1.17 23.94
N ASN A 90 5.10 0.59 24.57
CA ASN A 90 6.18 -0.09 23.86
C ASN A 90 5.67 -1.29 23.04
N TYR A 91 4.76 -2.11 23.60
CA TYR A 91 4.16 -3.22 22.86
C TYR A 91 3.27 -2.76 21.70
N LEU A 92 2.47 -1.71 21.90
CA LEU A 92 1.61 -1.18 20.85
C LEU A 92 2.44 -0.58 19.71
N LEU A 93 3.49 0.20 20.02
CA LEU A 93 4.39 0.76 19.02
C LEU A 93 5.08 -0.32 18.18
N GLU A 94 5.55 -1.40 18.80
CA GLU A 94 6.16 -2.52 18.06
C GLU A 94 5.18 -3.19 17.09
N ILE A 95 3.93 -3.38 17.53
CA ILE A 95 2.88 -3.93 16.68
C ILE A 95 2.53 -2.97 15.55
N GLU A 96 2.37 -1.68 15.84
CA GLU A 96 2.06 -0.65 14.84
C GLU A 96 3.15 -0.57 13.76
N ASP A 97 4.42 -0.57 14.14
CA ASP A 97 5.55 -0.60 13.20
C ASP A 97 5.50 -1.83 12.29
N THR A 98 5.19 -2.99 12.87
CA THR A 98 5.07 -4.24 12.10
C THR A 98 3.86 -4.20 11.15
N VAL A 99 2.72 -3.66 11.60
CA VAL A 99 1.53 -3.48 10.76
C VAL A 99 1.82 -2.52 9.61
N HIS A 100 2.57 -1.44 9.84
CA HIS A 100 3.00 -0.52 8.80
C HIS A 100 3.87 -1.23 7.75
N GLN A 101 4.80 -2.07 8.18
CA GLN A 101 5.63 -2.87 7.28
C GLN A 101 4.78 -3.83 6.44
N ILE A 102 3.87 -4.60 7.07
CA ILE A 102 3.00 -5.55 6.37
C ILE A 102 2.10 -4.82 5.36
N ASN A 103 1.57 -3.65 5.72
CA ASN A 103 0.74 -2.84 4.82
C ASN A 103 1.54 -2.32 3.61
N ALA A 104 2.80 -1.90 3.81
CA ALA A 104 3.68 -1.49 2.71
C ALA A 104 3.97 -2.66 1.74
N GLU A 105 4.28 -3.84 2.27
CA GLU A 105 4.44 -5.07 1.49
C GLU A 105 3.16 -5.40 0.72
N CYS A 106 2.00 -5.35 1.37
CA CYS A 106 0.72 -5.63 0.71
C CYS A 106 0.42 -4.63 -0.41
N GLN A 107 0.70 -3.34 -0.21
CA GLN A 107 0.51 -2.33 -1.26
C GLN A 107 1.39 -2.57 -2.47
N TYR A 108 2.65 -2.96 -2.24
CA TYR A 108 3.55 -3.34 -3.32
C TYR A 108 3.02 -4.54 -4.13
N LEU A 109 2.50 -5.58 -3.46
CA LEU A 109 1.91 -6.72 -4.15
C LEU A 109 0.65 -6.35 -4.94
N MET A 110 -0.19 -5.44 -4.43
CA MET A 110 -1.36 -4.95 -5.15
C MET A 110 -0.97 -4.18 -6.42
N ILE A 111 0.09 -3.37 -6.38
CA ILE A 111 0.61 -2.69 -7.57
C ILE A 111 1.09 -3.71 -8.61
N ARG A 112 1.81 -4.75 -8.19
CA ARG A 112 2.24 -5.82 -9.11
C ARG A 112 1.06 -6.57 -9.75
N LEU A 113 -0.03 -6.74 -8.99
CA LEU A 113 -1.24 -7.35 -9.51
C LEU A 113 -1.93 -6.43 -10.54
N GLU A 114 -1.96 -5.13 -10.27
CA GLU A 114 -2.47 -4.13 -11.21
C GLU A 114 -1.65 -4.14 -12.51
N GLU A 115 -0.31 -4.12 -12.42
CA GLU A 115 0.58 -4.23 -13.58
C GLU A 115 0.35 -5.50 -14.41
N ASP A 116 0.11 -6.65 -13.75
CA ASP A 116 -0.19 -7.92 -14.43
C ASP A 116 -1.53 -7.86 -15.19
N ILE A 117 -2.56 -7.28 -14.57
CA ILE A 117 -3.88 -7.07 -15.19
C ILE A 117 -3.77 -6.10 -16.36
N GLU A 118 -3.05 -4.99 -16.20
CA GLU A 118 -2.80 -4.01 -17.25
C GLU A 118 -2.06 -4.64 -18.42
N GLY A 119 -1.03 -5.44 -18.15
CA GLY A 119 -0.30 -6.19 -19.17
C GLY A 119 -1.21 -7.15 -19.95
N PHE A 120 -2.15 -7.82 -19.28
CA PHE A 120 -3.15 -8.66 -19.95
C PHE A 120 -4.15 -7.85 -20.79
N CYS A 121 -4.51 -6.65 -20.33
CA CYS A 121 -5.45 -5.75 -21.01
C CYS A 121 -4.82 -4.94 -22.15
N LEU A 122 -3.48 -4.95 -22.26
CA LEU A 122 -2.72 -4.12 -23.20
C LEU A 122 -3.28 -4.12 -24.64
N PRO A 123 -3.58 -5.28 -25.28
CA PRO A 123 -4.08 -5.31 -26.66
C PRO A 123 -5.39 -4.55 -26.87
N PHE A 124 -6.23 -4.45 -25.83
CA PHE A 124 -7.48 -3.68 -25.89
C PHE A 124 -7.22 -2.19 -25.65
N THR A 125 -6.39 -1.86 -24.67
CA THR A 125 -6.08 -0.47 -24.32
C THR A 125 -5.35 0.28 -25.43
N GLU A 126 -4.46 -0.38 -26.17
CA GLU A 126 -3.81 0.18 -27.37
C GLU A 126 -4.82 0.55 -28.47
N GLN A 127 -5.94 -0.16 -28.51
CA GLN A 127 -7.07 0.12 -29.40
C GLN A 127 -8.11 1.05 -28.77
N GLN A 128 -7.73 1.79 -27.72
CA GLN A 128 -8.57 2.76 -27.00
C GLN A 128 -9.81 2.15 -26.32
N LEU A 129 -9.80 0.83 -26.09
CA LEU A 129 -10.82 0.15 -25.29
C LEU A 129 -10.31 0.03 -23.85
N GLN A 130 -10.88 0.84 -22.96
CA GLN A 130 -10.52 0.80 -21.55
C GLN A 130 -11.26 -0.33 -20.83
N PRO A 131 -10.58 -1.08 -19.95
CA PRO A 131 -11.24 -2.06 -19.10
C PRO A 131 -12.17 -1.35 -18.13
N ASN A 132 -13.25 -2.04 -17.76
CA ASN A 132 -14.16 -1.55 -16.74
C ASN A 132 -13.49 -1.72 -15.37
N SER A 133 -13.14 -0.60 -14.73
CA SER A 133 -12.49 -0.59 -13.41
C SER A 133 -13.31 -1.30 -12.34
N ASN A 134 -14.64 -1.19 -12.40
CA ASN A 134 -15.53 -1.84 -11.45
C ASN A 134 -15.50 -3.35 -11.61
N LEU A 135 -15.42 -3.82 -12.87
CA LEU A 135 -15.29 -5.24 -13.16
C LEU A 135 -13.95 -5.80 -12.65
N ILE A 136 -12.84 -5.09 -12.86
CA ILE A 136 -11.54 -5.50 -12.34
C ILE A 136 -11.58 -5.56 -10.81
N SER A 137 -12.12 -4.52 -10.16
CA SER A 137 -12.26 -4.48 -8.71
C SER A 137 -13.13 -5.63 -8.19
N GLU A 138 -14.22 -5.96 -8.87
CA GLU A 138 -15.10 -7.08 -8.54
C GLU A 138 -14.35 -8.42 -8.63
N MET A 139 -13.67 -8.68 -9.75
CA MET A 139 -12.89 -9.90 -9.96
C MET A 139 -11.78 -10.07 -8.92
N VAL A 140 -11.05 -8.99 -8.62
CA VAL A 140 -9.97 -9.00 -7.63
C VAL A 140 -10.54 -9.22 -6.23
N SER A 141 -11.66 -8.57 -5.90
CA SER A 141 -12.32 -8.74 -4.60
C SER A 141 -12.89 -10.15 -4.43
N GLU A 142 -13.50 -10.72 -5.47
CA GLU A 142 -14.02 -12.08 -5.48
C GLU A 142 -12.91 -13.12 -5.26
N ALA A 143 -11.72 -12.88 -5.82
CA ALA A 143 -10.57 -13.77 -5.62
C ALA A 143 -9.94 -13.63 -4.22
N ILE A 144 -9.80 -12.41 -3.70
CA ILE A 144 -9.02 -12.15 -2.47
C ILE A 144 -9.88 -12.21 -1.21
N VAL A 145 -11.02 -11.50 -1.20
CA VAL A 145 -11.78 -11.22 0.04
C VAL A 145 -12.29 -12.50 0.71
N PRO A 146 -12.89 -13.47 -0.01
CA PRO A 146 -13.33 -14.72 0.63
C PRO A 146 -12.16 -15.44 1.31
N LEU A 147 -10.99 -15.47 0.67
CA LEU A 147 -9.81 -16.16 1.18
C LEU A 147 -9.19 -15.45 2.38
N VAL A 148 -9.26 -14.11 2.45
CA VAL A 148 -8.83 -13.35 3.64
C VAL A 148 -9.79 -13.56 4.81
N CYS A 149 -11.10 -13.55 4.54
CA CYS A 149 -12.14 -13.63 5.57
C CYS A 149 -12.38 -15.05 6.11
N THR A 150 -12.09 -16.09 5.32
CA THR A 150 -12.31 -17.48 5.72
C THR A 150 -11.38 -17.86 6.87
N ASN A 151 -11.92 -18.44 7.94
CA ASN A 151 -11.14 -19.04 9.04
C ASN A 151 -10.44 -20.35 8.65
N SER A 152 -10.06 -20.49 7.37
CA SER A 152 -9.44 -21.70 6.84
C SER A 152 -8.14 -21.95 7.59
N LEU A 153 -8.07 -23.14 8.19
CA LEU A 153 -6.93 -23.68 8.94
C LEU A 153 -5.72 -23.97 8.04
N LEU A 154 -5.88 -23.91 6.71
CA LEU A 154 -4.78 -24.12 5.79
C LEU A 154 -3.85 -22.89 5.79
N PRO A 155 -2.57 -23.07 6.12
CA PRO A 155 -1.61 -21.98 6.11
C PRO A 155 -1.31 -21.59 4.66
N PHE A 156 -1.59 -20.34 4.31
CA PHE A 156 -1.01 -19.72 3.12
C PHE A 156 0.49 -19.61 3.36
N LYS A 157 1.30 -20.20 2.48
CA LYS A 157 2.75 -20.11 2.58
C LYS A 157 3.22 -18.85 1.85
N PRO A 158 4.00 -17.99 2.51
CA PRO A 158 4.60 -16.85 1.83
C PRO A 158 5.65 -17.34 0.83
N HIS A 159 5.66 -16.73 -0.35
CA HIS A 159 6.60 -16.98 -1.44
C HIS A 159 7.62 -15.86 -1.55
N SER A 160 7.16 -14.60 -1.59
CA SER A 160 8.01 -13.42 -1.81
C SER A 160 8.06 -12.48 -0.61
N VAL A 161 7.21 -12.72 0.40
CA VAL A 161 7.08 -11.87 1.59
C VAL A 161 7.70 -12.51 2.83
N ALA A 162 8.00 -11.67 3.82
CA ALA A 162 8.58 -12.15 5.07
C ALA A 162 7.58 -12.99 5.86
N GLU A 163 8.03 -14.12 6.38
CA GLU A 163 7.24 -14.97 7.28
C GLU A 163 6.99 -14.23 8.60
N ARG A 164 5.76 -14.32 9.10
CA ARG A 164 5.27 -13.60 10.26
C ARG A 164 4.86 -14.58 11.37
N PRO A 165 5.11 -14.20 12.64
CA PRO A 165 4.59 -14.92 13.79
C PRO A 165 3.08 -15.19 13.72
N THR A 166 2.68 -16.37 14.17
CA THR A 166 1.26 -16.71 14.32
C THR A 166 0.65 -16.00 15.53
N GLU A 167 -0.68 -15.94 15.60
CA GLU A 167 -1.39 -15.35 16.74
C GLU A 167 -0.95 -15.98 18.07
N ILE A 168 -0.76 -17.31 18.11
CA ILE A 168 -0.32 -18.04 19.31
C ILE A 168 1.10 -17.59 19.71
N GLN A 169 1.99 -17.42 18.76
CA GLN A 169 3.36 -16.96 19.01
C GLN A 169 3.38 -15.51 19.52
N LEU A 170 2.57 -14.63 18.94
CA LEU A 170 2.43 -13.25 19.41
C LEU A 170 1.81 -13.18 20.81
N ARG A 171 0.78 -13.98 21.08
CA ARG A 171 0.16 -14.05 22.40
C ARG A 171 1.16 -14.54 23.46
N ARG A 172 1.98 -15.54 23.13
CA ARG A 172 3.07 -15.95 24.03
C ARG A 172 4.07 -14.83 24.25
N LYS A 173 4.46 -14.09 23.21
CA LYS A 173 5.42 -12.99 23.34
C LYS A 173 4.95 -11.88 24.29
N TYR A 174 3.68 -11.46 24.20
CA TYR A 174 3.18 -10.30 24.96
C TYR A 174 2.47 -10.67 26.27
N PHE A 175 2.01 -11.91 26.42
CA PHE A 175 1.23 -12.35 27.57
C PHE A 175 1.80 -13.58 28.27
N THR A 176 3.07 -13.95 28.06
CA THR A 176 3.69 -15.00 28.89
C THR A 176 3.49 -14.65 30.36
N ILE A 177 2.65 -15.44 31.00
CA ILE A 177 2.54 -15.54 32.45
C ILE A 177 3.94 -15.93 32.92
N ASP A 178 4.55 -15.08 33.73
CA ASP A 178 5.73 -15.41 34.52
C ASP A 178 5.39 -16.64 35.41
N GLU A 179 5.47 -17.86 34.87
CA GLU A 179 5.63 -19.07 35.68
C GLU A 179 7.01 -19.04 36.37
N ASP A 180 7.98 -18.30 35.81
CA ASP A 180 9.34 -18.21 36.34
C ASP A 180 9.51 -17.28 37.55
N LYS A 181 8.51 -16.44 37.89
CA LYS A 181 8.55 -15.65 39.15
C LYS A 181 8.06 -16.41 40.38
N ARG A 182 7.49 -17.62 40.24
CA ARG A 182 7.05 -18.43 41.39
C ARG A 182 8.07 -19.48 41.86
N ASN A 183 9.12 -19.74 41.09
CA ASN A 183 10.14 -20.74 41.46
C ASN A 183 11.47 -20.16 41.99
N SER A 184 11.54 -18.84 42.26
CA SER A 184 12.76 -18.18 42.75
C SER A 184 12.80 -17.98 44.28
N LEU A 185 12.19 -18.88 45.05
CA LEU A 185 12.39 -18.99 46.50
C LEU A 185 12.53 -20.47 46.89
N GLY A 186 13.72 -21.03 46.70
CA GLY A 186 14.10 -22.28 47.36
C GLY A 186 14.98 -23.21 46.53
N ALA A 187 16.29 -22.96 46.50
CA ALA A 187 17.35 -23.94 46.80
C ALA A 187 18.70 -23.36 46.35
N LYS A 188 19.59 -23.17 47.33
CA LYS A 188 20.99 -22.84 47.14
C LYS A 188 21.78 -24.09 46.75
N ASN A 189 22.96 -23.83 46.17
CA ASN A 189 24.13 -24.71 45.97
C ASN A 189 24.03 -25.56 44.68
N GLU A 190 24.98 -25.57 43.75
CA GLU A 190 26.43 -25.64 43.94
C GLU A 190 27.21 -25.06 42.73
N VAL A 191 28.42 -24.59 43.03
CA VAL A 191 29.43 -24.07 42.11
C VAL A 191 30.13 -25.22 41.39
N THR A 192 30.30 -25.14 40.06
CA THR A 192 31.56 -25.53 39.38
C THR A 192 31.57 -25.10 37.90
N LYS A 193 32.47 -24.15 37.60
CA LYS A 193 33.16 -24.03 36.29
C LYS A 193 34.51 -24.80 36.45
N PRO A 194 35.38 -24.95 35.42
CA PRO A 194 35.28 -24.73 33.97
C PRO A 194 35.92 -25.85 33.11
N THR A 195 35.67 -25.95 31.80
CA THR A 195 36.71 -26.43 30.85
C THR A 195 36.53 -25.86 29.43
N LYS A 196 37.68 -25.50 28.85
CA LYS A 196 37.96 -24.89 27.54
C LYS A 196 37.96 -25.91 26.39
N SER A 197 38.16 -25.34 25.18
CA SER A 197 38.73 -25.92 23.95
C SER A 197 37.68 -26.37 22.93
N ALA A 198 37.84 -26.22 21.61
CA ALA A 198 38.91 -25.64 20.77
C ALA A 198 38.43 -25.63 19.29
N THR A 199 38.75 -24.54 18.58
CA THR A 199 39.29 -24.43 17.19
C THR A 199 38.88 -25.38 16.04
N SER A 200 38.43 -24.78 14.92
CA SER A 200 39.08 -24.78 13.57
C SER A 200 38.26 -23.86 12.63
N SER A 201 38.74 -22.78 12.01
CA SER A 201 39.83 -22.57 11.02
C SER A 201 39.74 -23.42 9.75
N LYS A 202 39.25 -22.83 8.65
CA LYS A 202 39.99 -22.80 7.37
C LYS A 202 39.46 -21.75 6.38
N ARG A 203 40.44 -21.15 5.72
CA ARG A 203 40.48 -20.01 4.79
C ARG A 203 40.83 -20.58 3.41
N LYS A 204 40.29 -20.04 2.30
CA LYS A 204 41.10 -19.63 1.11
C LYS A 204 40.27 -19.05 -0.04
N THR A 205 40.72 -17.87 -0.42
CA THR A 205 40.61 -17.06 -1.65
C THR A 205 41.26 -17.80 -2.86
N ILE A 206 40.90 -17.59 -4.14
CA ILE A 206 41.52 -16.66 -5.14
C ILE A 206 40.79 -16.84 -6.49
N VAL A 207 40.17 -15.78 -7.06
CA VAL A 207 40.52 -14.95 -8.27
C VAL A 207 40.49 -15.66 -9.65
N ASN A 208 39.65 -15.15 -10.58
CA ASN A 208 40.16 -14.62 -11.86
C ASN A 208 39.15 -13.74 -12.64
N GLU A 209 39.75 -12.69 -13.20
CA GLU A 209 39.29 -11.59 -14.03
C GLU A 209 39.23 -12.01 -15.52
N VAL A 210 38.46 -11.31 -16.37
CA VAL A 210 38.80 -10.85 -17.74
C VAL A 210 37.61 -10.05 -18.31
N ALA A 211 37.86 -8.79 -18.68
CA ALA A 211 37.13 -8.02 -19.70
C ALA A 211 37.98 -8.02 -21.00
N PRO A 212 37.47 -7.63 -22.19
CA PRO A 212 37.42 -6.18 -22.52
C PRO A 212 36.37 -5.68 -23.56
N ALA A 213 36.06 -4.38 -23.43
CA ALA A 213 35.90 -3.29 -24.41
C ALA A 213 35.22 -3.43 -25.80
N ALA A 214 34.31 -2.47 -26.13
CA ALA A 214 34.47 -1.37 -27.12
C ALA A 214 33.10 -0.72 -27.50
N ALA A 215 32.91 0.60 -27.30
CA ALA A 215 32.73 1.68 -28.32
C ALA A 215 31.42 1.63 -29.15
N ALA A 216 30.68 2.70 -29.52
CA ALA A 216 30.72 4.15 -29.35
C ALA A 216 29.41 4.77 -29.98
N VAL A 217 29.27 6.10 -29.89
CA VAL A 217 28.57 7.04 -30.83
C VAL A 217 27.14 7.55 -30.48
N MET A 218 27.06 8.86 -30.17
CA MET A 218 25.92 9.77 -30.35
C MET A 218 25.88 10.33 -31.79
N PRO A 219 24.78 10.93 -32.29
CA PRO A 219 24.76 12.42 -32.35
C PRO A 219 23.39 13.16 -32.31
N LYS A 220 23.44 14.38 -31.75
CA LYS A 220 22.91 15.73 -32.15
C LYS A 220 21.45 16.04 -32.60
N SER A 221 20.87 16.99 -31.83
CA SER A 221 20.29 18.33 -32.18
C SER A 221 19.01 18.55 -33.04
N SER A 222 18.06 19.36 -32.52
CA SER A 222 17.61 20.73 -32.98
C SER A 222 16.21 21.03 -32.37
N SER A 223 15.98 22.05 -31.53
CA SER A 223 15.67 23.48 -31.74
C SER A 223 14.30 23.86 -32.32
N ARG A 224 13.70 24.92 -31.71
CA ARG A 224 12.54 25.80 -32.09
C ARG A 224 11.20 25.46 -31.44
N THR A 225 10.36 26.39 -30.94
CA THR A 225 10.37 27.87 -30.83
C THR A 225 9.24 28.26 -29.86
N ALA A 226 9.48 29.26 -29.01
CA ALA A 226 8.44 29.94 -28.24
C ALA A 226 7.89 31.12 -29.04
N THR A 227 6.58 31.33 -29.01
CA THR A 227 5.94 32.60 -29.42
C THR A 227 5.09 33.14 -28.27
N LYS A 228 5.46 34.33 -27.82
CA LYS A 228 4.79 35.18 -26.84
C LYS A 228 4.18 36.36 -27.61
N PRO A 229 2.92 36.76 -27.38
CA PRO A 229 2.42 38.03 -27.90
C PRO A 229 2.72 39.19 -26.94
N SER A 230 3.02 40.35 -27.53
CA SER A 230 3.30 41.65 -26.92
C SER A 230 2.03 42.40 -26.43
N PRO A 231 2.16 43.38 -25.51
CA PRO A 231 1.06 44.07 -24.84
C PRO A 231 0.72 45.45 -25.45
N PRO A 232 -0.45 46.05 -25.18
CA PRO A 232 -0.69 47.47 -25.35
C PRO A 232 -0.49 48.28 -24.04
N GLU A 233 -0.41 49.59 -24.25
CA GLU A 233 0.21 50.64 -23.44
C GLU A 233 -0.54 51.13 -22.18
N ALA A 234 0.29 51.66 -21.28
CA ALA A 234 0.15 52.83 -20.41
C ALA A 234 -1.24 53.19 -19.83
N GLY A 235 -1.46 52.80 -18.56
CA GLY A 235 -2.40 53.42 -17.64
C GLY A 235 -1.94 53.27 -16.18
N ASN A 236 -1.66 54.39 -15.53
CA ASN A 236 -1.42 54.62 -14.09
C ASN A 236 -0.99 53.41 -13.24
N LYS A 237 0.32 53.32 -12.97
CA LYS A 237 0.97 52.22 -12.21
C LYS A 237 0.37 51.97 -10.81
N SER A 238 -0.27 52.96 -10.20
CA SER A 238 -0.92 52.82 -8.88
C SER A 238 -2.22 52.02 -8.98
N ASP A 239 -3.02 52.26 -10.02
CA ASP A 239 -4.32 51.60 -10.18
C ASP A 239 -4.16 50.16 -10.67
N THR A 240 -3.15 49.89 -11.51
CA THR A 240 -2.85 48.52 -11.97
C THR A 240 -2.39 47.62 -10.82
N VAL A 241 -1.59 48.14 -9.89
CA VAL A 241 -1.12 47.37 -8.72
C VAL A 241 -2.26 47.12 -7.74
N ASN A 242 -3.16 48.09 -7.53
CA ASN A 242 -4.33 47.92 -6.68
C ASN A 242 -5.33 46.92 -7.28
N VAL A 243 -5.57 46.96 -8.59
CA VAL A 243 -6.40 45.98 -9.30
C VAL A 243 -5.77 44.59 -9.24
N SER A 244 -4.45 44.48 -9.42
CA SER A 244 -3.73 43.21 -9.29
C SER A 244 -3.80 42.64 -7.86
N ARG A 245 -3.67 43.50 -6.84
CA ARG A 245 -3.80 43.10 -5.43
C ARG A 245 -5.20 42.64 -5.08
N LEU A 246 -6.23 43.32 -5.60
CA LEU A 246 -7.63 42.92 -5.46
C LEU A 246 -7.92 41.59 -6.18
N GLN A 247 -7.38 41.39 -7.38
CA GLN A 247 -7.48 40.12 -8.11
C GLN A 247 -6.77 38.99 -7.37
N LEU A 248 -5.59 39.23 -6.81
CA LEU A 248 -4.87 38.23 -6.01
C LEU A 248 -5.64 37.87 -4.74
N GLN A 249 -6.22 38.85 -4.05
CA GLN A 249 -7.06 38.61 -2.86
C GLN A 249 -8.34 37.86 -3.23
N ALA A 250 -8.97 38.17 -4.36
CA ALA A 250 -10.13 37.44 -4.86
C ALA A 250 -9.77 36.00 -5.27
N ALA A 251 -8.62 35.79 -5.93
CA ALA A 251 -8.11 34.47 -6.28
C ALA A 251 -7.77 33.64 -5.04
N LEU A 252 -7.15 34.24 -4.02
CA LEU A 252 -6.86 33.58 -2.75
C LEU A 252 -8.13 33.26 -1.96
N LYS A 253 -9.15 34.13 -1.97
CA LYS A 253 -10.45 33.83 -1.37
C LYS A 253 -11.16 32.69 -2.11
N ARG A 254 -11.14 32.67 -3.45
CA ARG A 254 -11.67 31.55 -4.26
C ARG A 254 -10.92 30.25 -4.00
N ALA A 255 -9.60 30.29 -3.89
CA ALA A 255 -8.79 29.12 -3.56
C ALA A 255 -9.08 28.59 -2.15
N ARG A 256 -9.32 29.48 -1.17
CA ARG A 256 -9.71 29.10 0.19
C ARG A 256 -11.12 28.53 0.26
N LEU A 257 -12.08 29.12 -0.46
CA LEU A 257 -13.44 28.59 -0.57
C LEU A 257 -13.47 27.24 -1.28
N ASN A 258 -12.72 27.06 -2.38
CA ASN A 258 -12.59 25.76 -3.04
C ASN A 258 -11.91 24.72 -2.16
N LYS A 259 -11.01 25.12 -1.26
CA LYS A 259 -10.41 24.21 -0.26
C LYS A 259 -11.40 23.79 0.82
N GLN A 260 -12.42 24.61 1.08
CA GLN A 260 -13.48 24.36 2.07
C GLN A 260 -14.65 23.56 1.46
N VAL A 261 -14.96 23.75 0.19
CA VAL A 261 -15.92 22.92 -0.56
C VAL A 261 -15.35 21.53 -0.88
N ASN A 262 -14.04 21.41 -1.14
CA ASN A 262 -13.37 20.10 -1.29
C ASN A 262 -13.07 19.38 0.04
N SER A 263 -13.40 19.95 1.20
CA SER A 263 -13.31 19.22 2.49
C SER A 263 -14.60 18.49 2.87
N GLU A 264 -15.74 18.80 2.26
CA GLU A 264 -17.03 18.16 2.58
C GLU A 264 -17.46 17.09 1.57
N THR A 265 -16.76 16.94 0.45
CA THR A 265 -16.95 15.83 -0.51
C THR A 265 -15.62 15.12 -0.80
N LYS A 266 -14.82 14.87 0.24
CA LYS A 266 -13.86 13.78 0.14
C LYS A 266 -14.66 12.49 0.21
N ALA A 267 -14.81 11.83 -0.94
CA ALA A 267 -15.14 10.41 -0.96
C ALA A 267 -14.27 9.74 0.11
N GLN A 268 -14.91 9.23 1.17
CA GLN A 268 -14.20 8.49 2.22
C GLN A 268 -13.39 7.43 1.50
N ASN A 269 -12.06 7.57 1.56
CA ASN A 269 -11.19 6.59 0.96
C ASN A 269 -11.56 5.25 1.61
N PRO A 270 -11.86 4.17 0.86
CA PRO A 270 -12.27 2.90 1.47
C PRO A 270 -11.25 2.40 2.50
N LYS A 271 -9.98 2.78 2.35
CA LYS A 271 -8.92 2.57 3.34
C LYS A 271 -9.13 3.35 4.65
N GLU A 272 -9.56 4.60 4.58
CA GLU A 272 -9.89 5.43 5.76
C GLU A 272 -11.14 4.88 6.45
N SER A 273 -12.18 4.53 5.69
CA SER A 273 -13.41 3.92 6.24
C SER A 273 -13.14 2.58 6.93
N PHE A 274 -12.27 1.76 6.34
CA PHE A 274 -11.79 0.52 6.95
C PHE A 274 -11.00 0.77 8.24
N LEU A 275 -10.08 1.73 8.28
CA LEU A 275 -9.34 2.03 9.51
C LEU A 275 -10.28 2.54 10.62
N TYR A 276 -11.23 3.40 10.29
CA TYR A 276 -12.23 3.91 11.23
C TYR A 276 -13.13 2.81 11.82
N SER A 277 -13.48 1.77 11.05
CA SER A 277 -14.32 0.67 11.57
C SER A 277 -13.60 -0.18 12.62
N PHE A 278 -12.27 -0.16 12.65
CA PHE A 278 -11.44 -0.79 13.68
C PHE A 278 -10.93 0.20 14.75
N GLY A 279 -11.42 1.45 14.75
CA GLY A 279 -11.00 2.48 15.70
C GLY A 279 -9.56 2.97 15.48
N LEU A 280 -8.97 2.69 14.31
CA LEU A 280 -7.65 3.15 13.92
C LEU A 280 -7.75 4.45 13.12
N CYS A 281 -6.68 5.25 13.11
CA CYS A 281 -6.61 6.48 12.32
C CYS A 281 -5.38 6.50 11.41
N THR A 282 -5.43 7.29 10.34
CA THR A 282 -4.29 7.47 9.45
C THR A 282 -3.16 8.23 10.14
N GLN A 283 -1.91 8.07 9.67
CA GLN A 283 -0.77 8.82 10.21
C GLN A 283 -0.96 10.35 10.14
N LEU A 284 -1.70 10.83 9.14
CA LEU A 284 -2.03 12.24 8.97
C LEU A 284 -3.05 12.71 10.01
N GLU A 285 -4.07 11.89 10.33
CA GLU A 285 -5.04 12.15 11.39
C GLU A 285 -4.41 12.08 12.77
N HIS A 286 -3.52 11.11 13.00
CA HIS A 286 -2.74 11.02 14.24
C HIS A 286 -1.91 12.29 14.47
N LYS A 287 -1.21 12.78 13.44
CA LYS A 287 -0.47 14.06 13.49
C LYS A 287 -1.39 15.26 13.74
N ARG A 288 -2.59 15.29 13.14
CA ARG A 288 -3.58 16.34 13.38
C ARG A 288 -4.11 16.30 14.80
N MET A 289 -4.36 15.12 15.35
CA MET A 289 -4.84 14.91 16.72
C MET A 289 -3.79 15.35 17.74
N LEU A 290 -2.52 14.98 17.53
CA LEU A 290 -1.39 15.45 18.36
C LEU A 290 -1.24 16.97 18.31
N LEU A 291 -1.36 17.58 17.12
CA LEU A 291 -1.33 19.04 16.98
C LEU A 291 -2.53 19.70 17.68
N ALA A 292 -3.72 19.11 17.60
CA ALA A 292 -4.91 19.61 18.27
C ALA A 292 -4.78 19.54 19.80
N GLN A 293 -4.22 18.46 20.35
CA GLN A 293 -3.88 18.35 21.77
C GLN A 293 -2.82 19.36 22.21
N ALA A 294 -1.76 19.56 21.42
CA ALA A 294 -0.74 20.56 21.72
C ALA A 294 -1.30 22.00 21.72
N LEU A 295 -2.31 22.28 20.89
CA LEU A 295 -2.98 23.57 20.83
C LEU A 295 -4.04 23.77 21.93
N SER A 296 -4.72 22.71 22.38
CA SER A 296 -5.67 22.79 23.49
C SER A 296 -4.96 23.05 24.83
N HIS A 297 -3.78 22.45 25.05
CA HIS A 297 -2.96 22.73 26.23
C HIS A 297 -2.42 24.16 26.30
N LYS A 298 -2.27 24.86 25.17
CA LYS A 298 -1.86 26.27 25.14
C LYS A 298 -3.00 27.26 25.43
N ARG A 299 -4.28 26.84 25.38
CA ARG A 299 -5.43 27.73 25.64
C ARG A 299 -5.87 27.79 27.10
N VAL A 300 -5.32 26.94 27.99
CA VAL A 300 -5.74 26.85 29.41
C VAL A 300 -4.79 27.58 30.38
N ARG A 301 -4.15 28.67 29.93
CA ARG A 301 -3.47 29.60 30.85
C ARG A 301 -3.83 31.05 30.52
N LYS A 302 -5.03 31.46 30.94
CA LYS A 302 -5.21 32.85 31.37
C LYS A 302 -4.98 32.87 32.89
N PRO A 303 -4.03 33.67 33.41
CA PRO A 303 -3.98 33.92 34.83
C PRO A 303 -5.24 34.70 35.21
N VAL A 304 -5.96 34.20 36.20
CA VAL A 304 -6.90 35.02 36.98
C VAL A 304 -6.04 36.10 37.64
N GLN A 305 -6.19 37.34 37.22
CA GLN A 305 -5.72 38.50 37.97
C GLN A 305 -6.94 39.12 38.66
N ASN A 306 -6.88 39.05 39.99
CA ASN A 306 -7.50 39.86 41.05
C ASN A 306 -8.89 40.45 40.81
#